data_AF-A0A7C5TW29-F1
#
_entry.id   AF-A0A7C5TW29-F1
#
_cell.length_a   1.000
_cell.length_b   1.000
_cell.length_c   1.000
_cell.angle_alpha   90.00
_cell.angle_beta   90.00
_cell.angle_gamma   90.00
#
_symmetry.space_group_name_H-M   'P 1'
#
loop_
_entity.id
_entity.type
_entity.pdbx_description
1 polymer ?
#
loop_
_entity_poly.entity_id
_entity_poly.type
_entity_poly.pdbx_seq_one_letter_code
_entity_poly.pdbx_strand_id
1 'polypeptide(L)'
;MSRSRQLAVAGAVLALAAAALLLLIRPAAHAEASSVSRRSEGLLLARRYLEARGVRCSSLTGAIGRDGPRAGAVVMAFPATEARGRGAVLNLARWMRRGGTLVILFDDRGPGPGQRETLEVLGVATRPIWRREELDPTRWWREVRTPWRLESPAGSEPVEISSQAHLALKPRPGDRVLLEEKDDSAVLGLVRAVGRGSLLVLPSEAFSNGRLLAGGNADLLEWVLRRLPPGATLAFDEAIHGLGTPVRRAPEGTPMADALLAQLALIYLLVVLALAWRQGPAWPEEGARGGSVGGLLLRLGAVHRRMGHHAEAARAMVERAAALGRWEGVPPEINGLLDEPRRLAGTGLVRLGRRVALRQRLDGRKER
;
A
#
# COMPACT_ATOMS: atom_id res chain seq x y z
N MET A 1 55.24 5.01 2.62
CA MET A 1 54.09 4.48 1.85
C MET A 1 54.05 5.17 0.49
N SER A 2 53.84 4.44 -0.61
CA SER A 2 53.72 5.03 -1.94
C SER A 2 52.42 5.84 -2.06
N ARG A 3 52.43 6.94 -2.83
CA ARG A 3 51.22 7.74 -3.15
C ARG A 3 50.05 6.86 -3.64
N SER A 4 50.34 5.78 -4.35
CA SER A 4 49.34 4.81 -4.82
C SER A 4 48.59 4.11 -3.68
N ARG A 5 49.24 3.75 -2.57
CA ARG A 5 48.58 3.15 -1.41
C ARG A 5 47.69 4.16 -0.67
N GLN A 6 48.13 5.42 -0.57
CA GLN A 6 47.33 6.47 0.05
C GLN A 6 46.05 6.76 -0.75
N LEU A 7 46.15 6.81 -2.08
CA LEU A 7 44.99 6.99 -2.96
C LEU A 7 44.01 5.80 -2.90
N ALA A 8 44.51 4.57 -2.83
CA ALA A 8 43.66 3.38 -2.70
C ALA A 8 42.89 3.35 -1.37
N VAL A 9 43.54 3.70 -0.26
CA VAL A 9 42.89 3.79 1.06
C VAL A 9 41.84 4.90 1.08
N ALA A 10 42.16 6.08 0.55
CA ALA A 10 41.22 7.19 0.46
C ALA A 10 39.98 6.84 -0.38
N GLY A 11 40.17 6.16 -1.51
CA GLY A 11 39.07 5.69 -2.36
C GLY A 11 38.15 4.68 -1.66
N ALA A 12 38.71 3.73 -0.91
CA ALA A 12 37.93 2.74 -0.17
C ALA A 12 37.08 3.38 0.96
N VAL A 13 37.65 4.35 1.67
CA VAL A 13 36.93 5.11 2.70
C VAL A 13 35.78 5.91 2.09
N LEU A 14 36.01 6.57 0.94
CA LEU A 14 34.97 7.34 0.26
C LEU A 14 33.81 6.45 -0.23
N ALA A 15 34.12 5.26 -0.76
CA ALA A 15 33.11 4.30 -1.22
C ALA A 15 32.26 3.75 -0.05
N LEU A 16 32.88 3.46 1.09
CA LEU A 16 32.18 3.04 2.31
C LEU A 16 31.31 4.16 2.89
N ALA A 17 31.79 5.40 2.91
CA ALA A 17 31.01 6.55 3.33
C ALA A 17 29.81 6.79 2.41
N ALA A 18 29.98 6.64 1.09
CA ALA A 18 28.89 6.74 0.12
C ALA A 18 27.85 5.61 0.30
N ALA A 19 28.29 4.37 0.55
CA ALA A 19 27.39 3.26 0.84
C ALA A 19 26.63 3.45 2.16
N ALA A 20 27.30 3.92 3.22
CA ALA A 20 26.67 4.25 4.49
C ALA A 20 25.65 5.40 4.34
N LEU A 21 26.00 6.45 3.58
CA LEU A 21 25.09 7.55 3.28
C LEU A 21 23.87 7.07 2.49
N LEU A 22 24.06 6.17 1.52
CA LEU A 22 22.96 5.54 0.78
C LEU A 22 22.05 4.69 1.66
N LEU A 23 22.59 4.03 2.69
CA LEU A 23 21.81 3.28 3.69
C LEU A 23 21.10 4.18 4.71
N LEU A 24 21.67 5.36 5.01
CA LEU A 24 21.09 6.38 5.90
C LEU A 24 20.01 7.22 5.22
N ILE A 25 20.02 7.30 3.89
CA ILE A 25 18.86 7.74 3.12
C ILE A 25 17.82 6.61 3.21
N ARG A 26 17.19 6.46 4.39
CA ARG A 26 15.93 5.73 4.49
C ARG A 26 15.00 6.42 3.51
N PRO A 27 14.50 5.71 2.47
CA PRO A 27 13.52 6.30 1.60
C PRO A 27 12.42 6.82 2.51
N ALA A 28 12.23 8.14 2.50
CA ALA A 28 11.24 8.77 3.34
C ALA A 28 9.94 7.98 3.14
N ALA A 29 9.31 7.55 4.25
CA ALA A 29 8.08 6.74 4.29
C ALA A 29 6.86 7.52 3.76
N HIS A 30 7.10 8.38 2.77
CA HIS A 30 6.20 9.36 2.21
C HIS A 30 5.37 8.59 1.18
N ALA A 31 4.09 8.41 1.52
CA ALA A 31 3.04 7.88 0.67
C ALA A 31 3.05 6.37 0.40
N GLU A 32 3.58 5.53 1.32
CA GLU A 32 3.53 4.08 1.14
C GLU A 32 2.10 3.57 0.96
N ALA A 33 1.14 3.98 1.80
CA ALA A 33 -0.27 3.58 1.68
C ALA A 33 -1.17 4.55 0.88
N SER A 34 -0.59 5.38 0.00
CA SER A 34 -1.37 6.35 -0.79
C SER A 34 -2.08 5.69 -1.99
N SER A 35 -3.27 6.21 -2.36
CA SER A 35 -4.01 5.75 -3.55
C SER A 35 -3.38 6.18 -4.88
N VAL A 36 -2.36 7.04 -4.85
CA VAL A 36 -1.59 7.42 -6.05
C VAL A 36 -0.23 6.70 -6.14
N SER A 37 0.17 6.02 -5.07
CA SER A 37 1.45 5.30 -5.01
C SER A 37 1.44 4.03 -5.86
N ARG A 38 2.48 3.88 -6.69
CA ARG A 38 2.72 2.70 -7.53
C ARG A 38 3.57 1.62 -6.86
N ARG A 39 4.07 1.88 -5.65
CA ARG A 39 4.90 0.92 -4.89
C ARG A 39 4.08 -0.27 -4.41
N SER A 40 4.72 -1.35 -3.96
CA SER A 40 4.03 -2.56 -3.48
C SER A 40 3.03 -2.26 -2.36
N GLU A 41 3.33 -1.27 -1.52
CA GLU A 41 2.58 -0.86 -0.34
C GLU A 41 1.40 0.07 -0.69
N GLY A 42 1.42 0.66 -1.89
CA GLY A 42 0.42 1.64 -2.35
C GLY A 42 -0.97 1.06 -2.56
N LEU A 43 -1.97 1.94 -2.67
CA LEU A 43 -3.38 1.58 -2.86
C LEU A 43 -3.90 1.85 -4.28
N LEU A 44 -3.02 2.18 -5.22
CA LEU A 44 -3.41 2.55 -6.58
C LEU A 44 -4.22 1.44 -7.28
N LEU A 45 -3.84 0.18 -7.13
CA LEU A 45 -4.54 -0.95 -7.75
C LEU A 45 -5.94 -1.11 -7.16
N ALA A 46 -6.09 -0.97 -5.84
CA ALA A 46 -7.40 -1.00 -5.19
C ALA A 46 -8.29 0.13 -5.69
N ARG A 47 -7.76 1.36 -5.76
CA ARG A 47 -8.47 2.50 -6.35
C ARG A 47 -8.91 2.24 -7.80
N ARG A 48 -7.99 1.77 -8.65
CA ARG A 48 -8.30 1.48 -10.06
C ARG A 48 -9.32 0.37 -10.22
N TYR A 49 -9.26 -0.63 -9.37
CA TYR A 49 -10.26 -1.68 -9.32
C TYR A 49 -11.65 -1.11 -8.97
N LEU A 50 -11.74 -0.31 -7.91
CA LEU A 50 -13.00 0.34 -7.50
C LEU A 50 -13.57 1.25 -8.60
N GLU A 51 -12.72 2.04 -9.27
CA GLU A 51 -13.10 2.85 -10.43
C GLU A 51 -13.66 1.97 -11.58
N ALA A 52 -12.99 0.84 -11.88
CA ALA A 52 -13.46 -0.12 -12.88
C ALA A 52 -14.78 -0.83 -12.49
N ARG A 53 -15.12 -0.88 -11.19
CA ARG A 53 -16.40 -1.35 -10.66
C ARG A 53 -17.48 -0.25 -10.62
N GLY A 54 -17.20 0.92 -11.20
CA GLY A 54 -18.14 2.04 -11.29
C GLY A 54 -18.18 2.93 -10.04
N VAL A 55 -17.27 2.74 -9.08
CA VAL A 55 -17.17 3.63 -7.91
C VAL A 55 -16.52 4.94 -8.34
N ARG A 56 -17.17 6.05 -7.99
CA ARG A 56 -16.58 7.38 -8.19
C ARG A 56 -15.55 7.65 -7.10
N CYS A 57 -14.28 7.40 -7.41
CA CYS A 57 -13.16 7.68 -6.51
C CYS A 57 -12.65 9.12 -6.67
N SER A 58 -12.39 9.78 -5.56
CA SER A 58 -11.78 11.11 -5.47
C SER A 58 -10.65 11.12 -4.45
N SER A 59 -9.79 12.14 -4.50
CA SER A 59 -8.75 12.36 -3.51
C SER A 59 -9.12 13.56 -2.64
N LEU A 60 -9.07 13.39 -1.33
CA LEU A 60 -9.29 14.44 -0.35
C LEU A 60 -7.93 14.98 0.08
N THR A 61 -7.54 16.13 -0.48
CA THR A 61 -6.25 16.79 -0.20
C THR A 61 -6.35 17.92 0.83
N GLY A 62 -7.57 18.38 1.13
CA GLY A 62 -7.81 19.49 2.06
C GLY A 62 -8.22 19.05 3.46
N ALA A 63 -8.33 20.03 4.36
CA ALA A 63 -8.87 19.86 5.71
C ALA A 63 -10.33 19.38 5.69
N ILE A 64 -10.71 18.52 6.64
CA ILE A 64 -12.10 18.10 6.83
C ILE A 64 -12.80 19.14 7.69
N GLY A 65 -13.64 19.96 7.05
CA GLY A 65 -14.46 20.96 7.70
C GLY A 65 -15.51 20.36 8.66
N ARG A 66 -16.25 21.24 9.34
CA ARG A 66 -17.27 20.88 10.34
C ARG A 66 -18.38 19.98 9.79
N ASP A 67 -18.75 20.18 8.53
CA ASP A 67 -19.80 19.42 7.84
C ASP A 67 -19.33 18.03 7.38
N GLY A 68 -18.03 17.75 7.53
CA GLY A 68 -17.42 16.53 7.06
C GLY A 68 -17.13 16.55 5.56
N PRO A 69 -16.66 15.42 5.01
CA PRO A 69 -16.45 15.25 3.58
C PRO A 69 -17.79 15.22 2.82
N ARG A 70 -17.81 15.69 1.57
CA ARG A 70 -18.95 15.56 0.65
C ARG A 70 -19.13 14.12 0.13
N ALA A 71 -18.18 13.24 0.41
CA ALA A 71 -18.20 11.86 -0.01
C ALA A 71 -19.18 11.02 0.82
N GLY A 72 -19.70 9.94 0.26
CA GLY A 72 -20.49 8.95 0.99
C GLY A 72 -19.61 8.02 1.84
N ALA A 73 -18.37 7.81 1.40
CA ALA A 73 -17.37 7.04 2.13
C ALA A 73 -15.99 7.69 2.04
N VAL A 74 -15.20 7.54 3.10
CA VAL A 74 -13.80 8.02 3.17
C VAL A 74 -12.88 6.87 3.54
N VAL A 75 -11.79 6.72 2.80
CA VAL A 75 -10.68 5.80 3.10
C VAL A 75 -9.55 6.61 3.70
N MET A 76 -9.18 6.31 4.94
CA MET A 76 -8.02 6.88 5.62
C MET A 76 -6.96 5.79 5.74
N ALA A 77 -5.86 5.94 5.00
CA ALA A 77 -4.83 4.92 4.93
C ALA A 77 -3.55 5.34 5.66
N PHE A 78 -3.03 4.44 6.47
CA PHE A 78 -1.78 4.59 7.20
C PHE A 78 -0.73 3.61 6.62
N PRO A 79 0.56 3.97 6.64
CA PRO A 79 1.18 5.06 7.41
C PRO A 79 0.91 6.46 6.83
N ALA A 80 0.58 7.38 7.74
CA ALA A 80 0.41 8.80 7.45
C ALA A 80 1.68 9.56 7.84
N THR A 81 2.09 10.53 7.03
CA THR A 81 3.19 11.45 7.39
C THR A 81 2.74 12.44 8.45
N GLU A 82 1.45 12.75 8.50
CA GLU A 82 0.89 13.73 9.43
C GLU A 82 -0.39 13.24 10.11
N ALA A 83 -0.58 13.62 11.36
CA ALA A 83 -1.87 13.49 12.02
C ALA A 83 -2.85 14.51 11.44
N ARG A 84 -4.10 14.07 11.18
CA ARG A 84 -5.22 14.97 10.84
C ARG A 84 -5.56 15.97 11.96
N GLY A 85 -5.11 15.67 13.18
CA GLY A 85 -5.46 16.38 14.41
C GLY A 85 -6.86 16.01 14.92
N ARG A 86 -7.01 15.95 16.25
CA ARG A 86 -8.24 15.59 16.97
C ARG A 86 -9.52 16.21 16.39
N GLY A 87 -9.50 17.50 16.05
CA GLY A 87 -10.67 18.22 15.55
C GLY A 87 -11.23 17.65 14.24
N ALA A 88 -10.36 17.28 13.29
CA ALA A 88 -10.77 16.68 12.03
C ALA A 88 -11.35 15.26 12.23
N VAL A 89 -10.77 14.48 13.15
CA VAL A 89 -11.29 13.14 13.49
C VAL A 89 -12.66 13.23 14.17
N LEU A 90 -12.89 14.23 15.02
CA LEU A 90 -14.22 14.50 15.60
C LEU A 90 -15.24 14.94 14.54
N ASN A 91 -14.82 15.69 13.51
CA ASN A 91 -15.67 16.02 12.36
C ASN A 91 -16.08 14.76 11.59
N LEU A 92 -15.13 13.85 11.34
CA LEU A 92 -15.41 12.54 10.75
C LEU A 92 -16.39 11.71 11.59
N ALA A 93 -16.20 11.67 12.91
CA ALA A 93 -17.11 10.96 13.81
C ALA A 93 -18.54 11.51 13.73
N ARG A 94 -18.71 12.84 13.66
CA ARG A 94 -20.03 13.48 13.47
C ARG A 94 -20.62 13.17 12.09
N TRP A 95 -19.81 13.17 11.04
CA TRP A 95 -20.23 12.83 9.69
C TRP A 95 -20.67 11.36 9.59
N MET A 96 -19.95 10.42 10.20
CA MET A 96 -20.37 9.02 10.26
C MET A 96 -21.74 8.85 10.92
N ARG A 97 -22.00 9.53 12.05
CA ARG A 97 -23.31 9.48 12.71
C ARG A 97 -24.47 9.89 11.80
N ARG A 98 -24.22 10.73 10.79
CA ARG A 98 -25.22 11.18 9.80
C ARG A 98 -25.40 10.21 8.62
N GLY A 99 -24.63 9.13 8.53
CA GLY A 99 -24.71 8.14 7.44
C GLY A 99 -23.42 7.92 6.67
N GLY A 100 -22.33 8.59 7.02
CA GLY A 100 -21.04 8.40 6.37
C GLY A 100 -20.37 7.06 6.74
N THR A 101 -19.59 6.50 5.81
CA THR A 101 -18.78 5.29 6.04
C THR A 101 -17.29 5.64 6.07
N LEU A 102 -16.63 5.44 7.21
CA LEU A 102 -15.18 5.59 7.33
C LEU A 102 -14.50 4.21 7.25
N VAL A 103 -13.55 4.08 6.33
CA VAL A 103 -12.67 2.91 6.21
C VAL A 103 -11.29 3.34 6.66
N ILE A 104 -10.83 2.82 7.80
CA ILE A 104 -9.47 3.00 8.30
C ILE A 104 -8.65 1.81 7.85
N LEU A 105 -7.64 2.10 7.03
CA LEU A 105 -6.62 1.16 6.62
C LEU A 105 -5.41 1.41 7.50
N PHE A 106 -5.29 0.70 8.60
CA PHE A 106 -4.26 0.95 9.61
C PHE A 106 -2.94 0.29 9.24
N ASP A 107 -1.83 0.92 9.60
CA ASP A 107 -0.50 0.32 9.53
C ASP A 107 -0.32 -0.64 10.71
N ASP A 108 -0.15 -1.92 10.39
CA ASP A 108 0.05 -2.98 11.35
C ASP A 108 1.50 -3.06 11.83
N ARG A 109 2.48 -2.44 11.14
CA ARG A 109 3.91 -2.50 11.48
C ARG A 109 4.32 -1.56 12.62
N GLY A 110 3.41 -0.73 13.09
CA GLY A 110 3.64 0.19 14.21
C GLY A 110 2.81 1.44 14.07
N PRO A 111 1.71 1.60 14.82
CA PRO A 111 0.82 2.74 14.65
C PRO A 111 1.56 4.04 14.99
N GLY A 112 1.78 4.87 13.97
CA GLY A 112 2.28 6.23 14.16
C GLY A 112 1.38 7.04 15.10
N PRO A 113 1.88 8.16 15.67
CA PRO A 113 1.10 8.98 16.61
C PRO A 113 -0.26 9.41 16.04
N GLY A 114 -0.32 9.78 14.76
CA GLY A 114 -1.58 10.15 14.10
C GLY A 114 -2.58 8.99 13.96
N GLN A 115 -2.10 7.76 13.73
CA GLN A 115 -2.95 6.56 13.72
C GLN A 115 -3.49 6.27 15.11
N ARG A 116 -2.64 6.31 16.14
CA ARG A 116 -3.05 6.10 17.53
C ARG A 116 -4.10 7.11 17.97
N GLU A 117 -3.86 8.39 17.73
CA GLU A 117 -4.81 9.46 18.05
C GLU A 117 -6.14 9.24 17.30
N THR A 118 -6.10 8.90 16.02
CA THR A 118 -7.31 8.65 15.22
C THR A 118 -8.11 7.48 15.76
N LEU A 119 -7.47 6.34 16.03
CA LEU A 119 -8.12 5.15 16.57
C LEU A 119 -8.70 5.43 17.96
N GLU A 120 -7.95 6.13 18.83
CA GLU A 120 -8.39 6.51 20.17
C GLU A 120 -9.64 7.41 20.14
N VAL A 121 -9.63 8.48 19.34
CA VAL A 121 -10.77 9.40 19.21
C VAL A 121 -12.02 8.70 18.68
N LEU A 122 -11.85 7.67 17.84
CA LEU A 122 -12.93 6.84 17.32
C LEU A 122 -13.32 5.69 18.26
N GLY A 123 -12.68 5.60 19.42
CA GLY A 123 -12.93 4.58 20.44
C GLY A 123 -12.54 3.17 19.97
N VAL A 124 -11.60 3.03 19.05
CA VAL A 124 -11.03 1.75 18.63
C VAL A 124 -9.86 1.45 19.55
N ALA A 125 -10.07 0.50 20.46
CA ALA A 125 -9.02 0.05 21.35
C ALA A 125 -8.10 -0.93 20.62
N THR A 126 -6.80 -0.85 20.90
CA THR A 126 -5.79 -1.73 20.31
C THR A 126 -4.97 -2.41 21.41
N ARG A 127 -4.31 -3.51 21.08
CA ARG A 127 -3.25 -4.14 21.87
C ARG A 127 -2.03 -4.39 20.99
N PRO A 128 -0.82 -4.29 21.55
CA PRO A 128 0.35 -4.82 20.87
C PRO A 128 0.22 -6.34 20.70
N ILE A 129 0.74 -6.85 19.59
CA ILE A 129 0.96 -8.27 19.36
C ILE A 129 2.45 -8.52 19.61
N TRP A 130 2.74 -9.25 20.68
CA TRP A 130 4.11 -9.62 21.01
C TRP A 130 4.38 -11.01 20.46
N ARG A 131 5.08 -11.08 19.33
CA ARG A 131 5.63 -12.34 18.85
C ARG A 131 7.03 -12.50 19.41
N ARG A 132 7.36 -13.73 19.83
CA ARG A 132 8.75 -14.05 20.15
C ARG A 132 9.55 -13.87 18.88
N GLU A 133 10.44 -12.89 18.89
CA GLU A 133 11.39 -12.72 17.80
C GLU A 133 12.27 -13.96 17.74
N GLU A 134 12.27 -14.64 16.60
CA GLU A 134 13.16 -15.75 16.34
C GLU A 134 14.58 -15.22 16.23
N LEU A 135 15.48 -15.74 17.08
CA LEU A 135 16.87 -15.29 17.14
C LEU A 135 17.72 -15.95 16.04
N ASP A 136 17.26 -17.07 15.50
CA ASP A 136 17.88 -17.71 14.33
C ASP A 136 17.60 -16.87 13.06
N PRO A 137 18.63 -16.28 12.41
CA PRO A 137 18.42 -15.41 11.25
C PRO A 137 17.71 -16.11 10.08
N THR A 138 17.95 -17.41 9.89
CA THR A 138 17.36 -18.16 8.78
C THR A 138 15.87 -18.42 9.01
N ARG A 139 15.49 -18.68 10.26
CA ARG A 139 14.09 -18.87 10.65
C ARG A 139 13.36 -17.54 10.72
N TRP A 140 13.97 -16.50 11.28
CA TRP A 140 13.47 -15.13 11.25
C TRP A 140 13.16 -14.68 9.81
N TRP A 141 14.10 -14.90 8.89
CA TRP A 141 13.91 -14.51 7.49
C TRP A 141 12.78 -15.28 6.81
N ARG A 142 12.64 -16.57 7.12
CA ARG A 142 11.50 -17.38 6.66
C ARG A 142 10.19 -16.86 7.24
N GLU A 143 10.18 -16.51 8.52
CA GLU A 143 9.01 -15.99 9.24
C GLU A 143 8.55 -14.64 8.67
N VAL A 144 9.46 -13.68 8.51
CA VAL A 144 9.18 -12.35 7.93
C VAL A 144 8.68 -12.43 6.49
N ARG A 145 9.05 -13.48 5.75
CA ARG A 145 8.57 -13.71 4.38
C ARG A 145 7.26 -14.51 4.30
N THR A 146 6.90 -15.22 5.36
CA THR A 146 5.68 -16.02 5.37
C THR A 146 4.49 -15.09 5.58
N PRO A 147 3.56 -14.98 4.62
CA PRO A 147 2.41 -14.12 4.78
C PRO A 147 1.52 -14.63 5.92
N TRP A 148 0.95 -13.69 6.65
CA TRP A 148 -0.01 -13.99 7.68
C TRP A 148 -1.37 -14.23 7.05
N ARG A 149 -2.03 -15.33 7.44
CA ARG A 149 -3.29 -15.79 6.85
C ARG A 149 -4.41 -15.57 7.84
N LEU A 150 -5.33 -14.68 7.49
CA LEU A 150 -6.45 -14.28 8.32
C LEU A 150 -7.73 -14.89 7.80
N GLU A 151 -8.55 -15.41 8.72
CA GLU A 151 -9.88 -15.86 8.38
C GLU A 151 -10.76 -14.64 8.08
N SER A 152 -11.56 -14.73 7.03
CA SER A 152 -12.45 -13.66 6.62
C SER A 152 -13.84 -14.20 6.32
N PRO A 153 -14.92 -13.55 6.78
CA PRO A 153 -16.28 -13.86 6.38
C PRO A 153 -16.60 -13.34 4.96
N ALA A 154 -15.64 -12.71 4.26
CA ALA A 154 -15.83 -12.16 2.92
C ALA A 154 -15.71 -13.19 1.78
N GLY A 155 -15.05 -14.34 2.03
CA GLY A 155 -14.76 -15.34 1.02
C GLY A 155 -14.27 -16.65 1.61
N SER A 156 -13.94 -17.61 0.75
CA SER A 156 -13.43 -18.93 1.15
C SER A 156 -11.90 -18.97 1.28
N GLU A 157 -11.20 -18.03 0.67
CA GLU A 157 -9.73 -17.94 0.77
C GLU A 157 -9.31 -17.01 1.93
N PRO A 158 -8.21 -17.35 2.65
CA PRO A 158 -7.69 -16.50 3.70
C PRO A 158 -7.16 -15.18 3.13
N VAL A 159 -7.32 -14.10 3.90
CA VAL A 159 -6.71 -12.81 3.60
C VAL A 159 -5.23 -12.87 3.99
N GLU A 160 -4.35 -12.50 3.06
CA GLU A 160 -2.91 -12.50 3.27
C GLU A 160 -2.39 -11.08 3.57
N ILE A 161 -1.69 -10.91 4.69
CA ILE A 161 -0.95 -9.69 5.06
C ILE A 161 0.50 -10.03 5.43
N SER A 162 1.33 -9.05 5.75
CA SER A 162 2.70 -9.30 6.22
C SER A 162 2.68 -9.93 7.61
N SER A 163 3.67 -10.77 7.91
CA SER A 163 3.89 -11.34 9.25
C SER A 163 4.42 -10.33 10.27
N GLN A 164 4.68 -9.09 9.87
CA GLN A 164 5.19 -8.01 10.72
C GLN A 164 4.09 -7.19 11.41
N ALA A 165 2.91 -7.77 11.59
CA ALA A 165 1.84 -7.09 12.30
C ALA A 165 2.13 -7.06 13.82
N HIS A 166 2.19 -5.85 14.37
CA HIS A 166 2.44 -5.56 15.79
C HIS A 166 1.20 -5.06 16.52
N LEU A 167 0.04 -5.00 15.87
CA LEU A 167 -1.17 -4.37 16.40
C LEU A 167 -2.41 -5.24 16.16
N ALA A 168 -3.09 -5.62 17.23
CA ALA A 168 -4.43 -6.20 17.18
C ALA A 168 -5.47 -5.20 17.71
N LEU A 169 -6.68 -5.31 17.21
CA LEU A 169 -7.85 -4.58 17.68
C LEU A 169 -8.44 -5.29 18.89
N LYS A 170 -9.03 -4.53 19.82
CA LYS A 170 -9.84 -5.04 20.92
C LYS A 170 -11.32 -4.76 20.62
N PRO A 171 -12.08 -5.77 20.15
CA PRO A 171 -13.51 -5.61 19.90
C PRO A 171 -14.25 -5.18 21.16
N ARG A 172 -15.27 -4.35 21.00
CA ARG A 172 -16.24 -3.96 22.03
C ARG A 172 -17.58 -4.63 21.77
N PRO A 173 -18.49 -4.69 22.76
CA PRO A 173 -19.86 -5.12 22.51
C PRO A 173 -20.49 -4.33 21.35
N GLY A 174 -21.05 -5.04 20.37
CA GLY A 174 -21.61 -4.46 19.15
C GLY A 174 -20.63 -4.35 17.96
N ASP A 175 -19.33 -4.58 18.18
CA ASP A 175 -18.39 -4.74 17.07
C ASP A 175 -18.55 -6.11 16.41
N ARG A 176 -18.52 -6.13 15.08
CA ARG A 176 -18.45 -7.36 14.30
C ARG A 176 -17.01 -7.60 13.87
N VAL A 177 -16.41 -8.69 14.35
CA VAL A 177 -15.09 -9.15 13.90
C VAL A 177 -15.17 -9.55 12.42
N LEU A 178 -14.16 -9.12 11.66
CA LEU A 178 -14.08 -9.29 10.21
C LEU A 178 -12.80 -10.03 9.80
N LEU A 179 -11.68 -9.77 10.45
CA LEU A 179 -10.44 -10.50 10.20
C LEU A 179 -9.87 -10.95 11.53
N GLU A 180 -9.59 -12.24 11.62
CA GLU A 180 -9.07 -12.87 12.83
C GLU A 180 -7.98 -13.87 12.46
N GLU A 181 -6.93 -13.92 13.27
CA GLU A 181 -5.96 -14.99 13.21
C GLU A 181 -6.52 -16.24 13.88
N LYS A 182 -6.46 -17.37 13.17
CA LYS A 182 -6.98 -18.66 13.62
C LYS A 182 -6.44 -19.15 14.96
N ASP A 183 -5.13 -18.98 15.19
CA ASP A 183 -4.44 -19.66 16.30
C ASP A 183 -4.33 -18.80 17.57
N ASP A 184 -4.18 -17.48 17.46
CA ASP A 184 -4.00 -16.55 18.60
C ASP A 184 -5.23 -15.65 18.85
N SER A 185 -6.31 -15.83 18.06
CA SER A 185 -7.53 -15.00 18.10
C SER A 185 -7.21 -13.50 17.98
N ALA A 186 -6.14 -13.16 17.24
CA ALA A 186 -5.75 -11.78 17.01
C ALA A 186 -6.73 -11.14 16.02
N VAL A 187 -7.58 -10.23 16.51
CA VAL A 187 -8.51 -9.50 15.67
C VAL A 187 -7.78 -8.37 14.95
N LEU A 188 -7.78 -8.40 13.63
CA LEU A 188 -7.11 -7.42 12.76
C LEU A 188 -8.10 -6.66 11.90
N GLY A 189 -9.36 -7.07 11.88
CA GLY A 189 -10.41 -6.40 11.15
C GLY A 189 -11.69 -6.36 11.94
N LEU A 190 -12.35 -5.21 11.99
CA LEU A 190 -13.69 -5.10 12.57
C LEU A 190 -14.57 -4.11 11.81
N VAL A 191 -15.87 -4.25 12.03
CA VAL A 191 -16.89 -3.30 11.61
C VAL A 191 -17.72 -2.88 12.80
N ARG A 192 -17.96 -1.57 12.90
CA ARG A 192 -18.77 -0.95 13.94
C ARG A 192 -19.83 -0.06 13.32
N ALA A 193 -21.08 -0.20 13.77
CA ALA A 193 -22.13 0.75 13.45
C ALA A 193 -21.91 2.06 14.24
N VAL A 194 -21.98 3.21 13.58
CA VAL A 194 -21.80 4.52 14.22
C VAL A 194 -22.96 5.43 13.82
N GLY A 195 -24.00 5.47 14.65
CA GLY A 195 -25.25 6.16 14.30
C GLY A 195 -25.87 5.54 13.05
N ARG A 196 -26.08 6.35 12.00
CA ARG A 196 -26.58 5.87 10.70
C ARG A 196 -25.48 5.38 9.76
N GLY A 197 -24.21 5.58 10.11
CA GLY A 197 -23.06 5.21 9.29
C GLY A 197 -22.29 4.03 9.85
N SER A 198 -21.07 3.84 9.35
CA SER A 198 -20.23 2.71 9.74
C SER A 198 -18.75 3.07 9.79
N LEU A 199 -18.03 2.37 10.66
CA LEU A 199 -16.58 2.38 10.78
C LEU A 199 -16.07 0.98 10.44
N LEU A 200 -15.21 0.89 9.42
CA LEU A 200 -14.46 -0.31 9.09
C LEU A 200 -13.01 -0.06 9.46
N VAL A 201 -12.39 -0.98 10.18
CA VAL A 201 -10.97 -0.91 10.54
C VAL A 201 -10.32 -2.18 10.00
N LEU A 202 -9.34 -2.03 9.12
CA LEU A 202 -8.72 -3.10 8.33
C LEU A 202 -7.22 -2.84 8.18
N PRO A 203 -6.38 -3.87 8.05
CA PRO A 203 -4.95 -3.68 7.80
C PRO A 203 -4.76 -3.11 6.39
N SER A 204 -3.93 -2.07 6.25
CA SER A 204 -3.70 -1.43 4.94
C SER A 204 -3.05 -2.37 3.92
N GLU A 205 -2.19 -3.26 4.39
CA GLU A 205 -1.51 -4.23 3.53
C GLU A 205 -2.50 -5.16 2.80
N ALA A 206 -3.69 -5.42 3.35
CA ALA A 206 -4.70 -6.25 2.69
C ALA A 206 -5.14 -5.68 1.32
N PHE A 207 -5.06 -4.36 1.13
CA PHE A 207 -5.43 -3.69 -0.12
C PHE A 207 -4.22 -3.13 -0.89
N SER A 208 -3.02 -3.45 -0.45
CA SER A 208 -1.79 -2.99 -1.10
C SER A 208 -1.66 -3.54 -2.52
N ASN A 209 -0.97 -2.80 -3.39
CA ASN A 209 -0.69 -3.17 -4.78
C ASN A 209 -0.01 -4.55 -4.89
N GLY A 210 0.78 -4.93 -3.88
CA GLY A 210 1.48 -6.20 -3.81
C GLY A 210 0.60 -7.38 -3.41
N ARG A 211 -0.45 -7.16 -2.61
CA ARG A 211 -1.27 -8.23 -2.01
C ARG A 211 -2.66 -8.37 -2.58
N LEU A 212 -3.21 -7.32 -3.20
CA LEU A 212 -4.60 -7.33 -3.69
C LEU A 212 -4.89 -8.45 -4.71
N LEU A 213 -3.86 -9.03 -5.33
CA LEU A 213 -3.99 -10.16 -6.26
C LEU A 213 -4.26 -11.51 -5.57
N ALA A 214 -4.06 -11.63 -4.26
CA ALA A 214 -4.47 -12.80 -3.49
C ALA A 214 -6.01 -12.88 -3.44
N GLY A 215 -6.60 -14.07 -3.54
CA GLY A 215 -8.05 -14.22 -3.70
C GLY A 215 -8.81 -13.69 -2.48
N GLY A 216 -8.40 -14.08 -1.26
CA GLY A 216 -9.02 -13.58 -0.03
C GLY A 216 -8.96 -12.04 0.10
N ASN A 217 -7.87 -11.41 -0.34
CA ASN A 217 -7.72 -9.94 -0.33
C ASN A 217 -8.67 -9.25 -1.32
N ALA A 218 -8.83 -9.82 -2.52
CA ALA A 218 -9.75 -9.30 -3.51
C ALA A 218 -11.21 -9.50 -3.09
N ASP A 219 -11.54 -10.64 -2.49
CA ASP A 219 -12.85 -10.94 -1.91
C ASP A 219 -13.20 -9.96 -0.79
N LEU A 220 -12.22 -9.66 0.08
CA LEU A 220 -12.37 -8.64 1.11
C LEU A 220 -12.65 -7.25 0.51
N LEU A 221 -11.99 -6.88 -0.59
CA LEU A 221 -12.25 -5.59 -1.26
C LEU A 221 -13.65 -5.53 -1.84
N GLU A 222 -14.11 -6.58 -2.50
CA GLU A 222 -15.50 -6.69 -3.01
C GLU A 222 -16.52 -6.67 -1.87
N TRP A 223 -16.20 -7.29 -0.74
CA TRP A 223 -17.05 -7.22 0.45
C TRP A 223 -17.15 -5.81 1.01
N VAL A 224 -16.05 -5.05 1.04
CA VAL A 224 -16.05 -3.64 1.43
C VAL A 224 -16.89 -2.83 0.45
N LEU A 225 -16.71 -3.06 -0.86
CA LEU A 225 -17.47 -2.41 -1.92
C LEU A 225 -18.99 -2.59 -1.75
N ARG A 226 -19.46 -3.81 -1.47
CA ARG A 226 -20.90 -4.10 -1.25
C ARG A 226 -21.50 -3.39 -0.03
N ARG A 227 -20.66 -2.89 0.88
CA ARG A 227 -21.08 -2.14 2.08
C ARG A 227 -20.99 -0.64 1.93
N LEU A 228 -20.40 -0.15 0.84
CA LEU A 228 -20.48 1.26 0.53
C LEU A 228 -21.94 1.61 0.21
N PRO A 229 -22.44 2.80 0.61
CA PRO A 229 -23.78 3.21 0.24
C PRO A 229 -23.95 3.18 -1.29
N PRO A 230 -25.12 2.77 -1.82
CA PRO A 230 -25.35 2.76 -3.26
C PRO A 230 -25.09 4.13 -3.89
N GLY A 231 -24.30 4.17 -4.96
CA GLY A 231 -23.92 5.42 -5.64
C GLY A 231 -22.96 6.33 -4.86
N ALA A 232 -22.43 5.86 -3.71
CA ALA A 232 -21.48 6.61 -2.91
C ALA A 232 -20.25 7.00 -3.73
N THR A 233 -19.86 8.26 -3.57
CA THR A 233 -18.51 8.70 -3.88
C THR A 233 -17.56 8.24 -2.78
N LEU A 234 -16.42 7.68 -3.16
CA LEU A 234 -15.36 7.25 -2.25
C LEU A 234 -14.23 8.27 -2.31
N ALA A 235 -13.83 8.84 -1.18
CA ALA A 235 -12.68 9.72 -1.11
C ALA A 235 -11.50 9.06 -0.40
N PHE A 236 -10.34 9.00 -1.04
CA PHE A 236 -9.08 8.62 -0.39
C PHE A 236 -8.48 9.86 0.27
N ASP A 237 -8.20 9.77 1.57
CA ASP A 237 -7.55 10.84 2.33
C ASP A 237 -6.06 10.92 1.95
N GLU A 238 -5.74 11.83 1.03
CA GLU A 238 -4.36 12.08 0.59
C GLU A 238 -3.69 13.23 1.36
N ALA A 239 -4.46 13.98 2.14
CA ALA A 239 -3.94 15.07 2.97
C ALA A 239 -2.95 14.54 4.02
N ILE A 240 -3.25 13.37 4.61
CA ILE A 240 -2.40 12.69 5.59
C ILE A 240 -1.09 12.14 5.02
N HIS A 241 -0.96 12.10 3.69
CA HIS A 241 0.25 11.67 2.98
C HIS A 241 1.07 12.84 2.44
N GLY A 242 0.75 14.08 2.82
CA GLY A 242 1.49 15.28 2.41
C GLY A 242 1.23 15.73 0.97
N LEU A 243 0.17 15.21 0.31
CA LEU A 243 -0.24 15.63 -1.03
C LEU A 243 -1.17 16.87 -1.01
N GLY A 244 -1.34 17.50 0.15
CA GLY A 244 -2.00 18.80 0.28
C GLY A 244 -1.06 19.95 -0.07
N THR A 245 -1.62 21.12 -0.43
CA THR A 245 -0.86 22.37 -0.45
C THR A 245 -0.12 22.52 0.87
N PRO A 246 1.22 22.71 0.86
CA PRO A 246 2.01 22.77 2.08
C PRO A 246 1.46 23.92 2.93
N VAL A 247 0.77 23.58 4.02
CA VAL A 247 0.57 24.53 5.10
C VAL A 247 1.98 24.74 5.63
N ARG A 248 2.53 25.91 5.36
CA ARG A 248 3.89 26.33 5.72
C ARG A 248 4.00 26.29 7.24
N ARG A 249 4.24 25.10 7.81
CA ARG A 249 4.64 24.96 9.20
C ARG A 249 5.97 25.70 9.31
N ALA A 250 6.03 26.66 10.22
CA ALA A 250 7.30 27.28 10.58
C ALA A 250 8.29 26.15 10.94
N PRO A 251 9.58 26.25 10.57
CA PRO A 251 10.56 25.26 10.95
C PRO A 251 10.69 25.27 12.47
N GLU A 252 9.94 24.39 13.13
CA GLU A 252 10.10 24.11 14.55
C GLU A 252 11.37 23.27 14.72
N GLY A 253 12.48 23.98 14.93
CA GLY A 253 13.68 23.55 15.64
C GLY A 253 14.37 22.26 15.18
N THR A 254 15.49 22.41 14.46
CA THR A 254 16.59 21.44 14.54
C THR A 254 17.55 21.85 15.66
N PRO A 255 17.66 21.02 16.72
CA PRO A 255 19.02 20.59 17.10
C PRO A 255 19.12 19.14 17.60
N MET A 256 18.03 18.37 17.72
CA MET A 256 18.08 16.98 18.21
C MET A 256 18.23 15.95 17.09
N ALA A 257 17.65 16.22 15.91
CA ALA A 257 17.83 15.36 14.73
C ALA A 257 19.28 15.37 14.24
N ASP A 258 19.94 16.53 14.29
CA ASP A 258 21.35 16.66 13.91
C ASP A 258 22.28 15.99 14.93
N ALA A 259 21.97 16.09 16.23
CA ALA A 259 22.69 15.37 17.28
C ALA A 259 22.50 13.84 17.16
N LEU A 260 21.29 13.38 16.83
CA LEU A 260 21.01 11.97 16.54
C LEU A 260 21.71 11.50 15.26
N LEU A 261 21.78 12.34 14.22
CA LEU A 261 22.55 12.06 12.99
C LEU A 261 24.04 11.93 13.28
N ALA A 262 24.59 12.78 14.14
CA ALA A 262 25.99 12.71 14.57
C ALA A 262 26.27 11.43 15.39
N GLN A 263 25.38 11.08 16.32
CA GLN A 263 25.48 9.84 17.09
C GLN A 263 25.32 8.59 16.20
N LEU A 264 24.43 8.64 15.22
CA LEU A 264 24.21 7.57 14.26
C LEU A 264 25.42 7.40 13.33
N ALA A 265 26.05 8.49 12.90
CA ALA A 265 27.29 8.47 12.14
C ALA A 265 28.43 7.83 12.94
N LEU A 266 28.54 8.14 14.24
CA LEU A 266 29.52 7.52 15.14
C LEU A 266 29.28 6.01 15.32
N ILE A 267 28.03 5.59 15.50
CA ILE A 267 27.66 4.16 15.56
C ILE A 267 27.95 3.47 14.23
N TYR A 268 27.62 4.08 13.10
CA TYR A 268 27.91 3.54 11.77
C TYR A 268 29.41 3.35 11.56
N LEU A 269 30.23 4.32 12.01
CA LEU A 269 31.69 4.21 11.96
C LEU A 269 32.20 3.02 12.79
N LEU A 270 31.66 2.81 13.99
CA LEU A 270 32.00 1.67 14.85
C LEU A 270 31.53 0.33 14.27
N VAL A 271 30.35 0.29 13.64
CA VAL A 271 29.82 -0.90 12.96
C VAL A 271 30.62 -1.22 11.70
N VAL A 272 31.00 -0.22 10.90
CA VAL A 272 31.87 -0.41 9.73
C VAL A 272 33.24 -0.93 10.17
N LEU A 273 33.81 -0.42 11.26
CA LEU A 273 35.05 -0.96 11.85
C LEU A 273 34.87 -2.41 12.32
N ALA A 274 33.73 -2.74 12.93
CA ALA A 274 33.41 -4.10 13.38
C ALA A 274 33.11 -5.08 12.23
N LEU A 275 32.53 -4.61 11.12
CA LEU A 275 32.23 -5.41 9.92
C LEU A 275 33.41 -5.51 8.95
N ALA A 276 34.31 -4.52 8.95
CA ALA A 276 35.60 -4.59 8.24
C ALA A 276 36.53 -5.65 8.85
N TRP A 277 36.27 -6.08 10.09
CA TRP A 277 36.71 -7.38 10.59
C TRP A 277 35.91 -8.49 9.91
N ARG A 278 36.40 -8.87 8.74
CA ARG A 278 35.77 -9.74 7.75
C ARG A 278 35.38 -11.11 8.30
N GLN A 279 34.08 -11.35 8.50
CA GLN A 279 33.50 -12.70 8.60
C GLN A 279 32.57 -12.96 7.39
N GLY A 280 33.07 -13.68 6.38
CA GLY A 280 32.26 -14.35 5.36
C GLY A 280 32.27 -13.77 3.92
N PRO A 281 31.90 -14.57 2.89
CA PRO A 281 31.86 -14.16 1.48
C PRO A 281 30.53 -13.53 1.05
N ALA A 282 30.56 -12.65 0.04
CA ALA A 282 29.46 -11.79 -0.39
C ALA A 282 28.36 -12.49 -1.23
N TRP A 283 27.09 -12.10 -1.01
CA TRP A 283 25.88 -12.64 -1.66
C TRP A 283 25.43 -11.78 -2.87
N PRO A 284 24.78 -12.35 -3.92
CA PRO A 284 24.30 -11.58 -5.06
C PRO A 284 22.86 -11.05 -4.87
N GLU A 285 22.60 -9.80 -5.29
CA GLU A 285 21.25 -9.19 -5.32
C GLU A 285 20.54 -9.42 -6.66
N GLU A 286 19.25 -9.79 -6.61
CA GLU A 286 18.36 -9.85 -7.78
C GLU A 286 17.73 -8.47 -8.08
N GLY A 287 17.92 -7.95 -9.30
CA GLY A 287 17.53 -6.59 -9.70
C GLY A 287 16.02 -6.31 -9.75
N ALA A 288 15.66 -5.07 -9.38
CA ALA A 288 14.30 -4.54 -9.44
C ALA A 288 13.69 -4.60 -10.85
N ARG A 289 12.60 -5.36 -11.02
CA ARG A 289 11.80 -5.38 -12.26
C ARG A 289 10.96 -4.11 -12.35
N GLY A 290 11.38 -3.16 -13.19
CA GLY A 290 10.67 -1.90 -13.46
C GLY A 290 9.21 -2.08 -13.90
N GLY A 291 8.32 -1.28 -13.31
CA GLY A 291 6.88 -1.28 -13.57
C GLY A 291 6.52 -0.67 -14.92
N SER A 292 6.31 -1.50 -15.93
CA SER A 292 5.68 -1.09 -17.18
C SER A 292 4.15 -1.06 -17.05
N VAL A 293 3.48 -0.22 -17.85
CA VAL A 293 2.01 -0.21 -17.99
C VAL A 293 1.48 -1.61 -18.35
N GLY A 294 2.21 -2.36 -19.18
CA GLY A 294 1.92 -3.77 -19.43
C GLY A 294 1.89 -4.64 -18.18
N GLY A 295 2.81 -4.41 -17.22
CA GLY A 295 2.80 -5.08 -15.92
C GLY A 295 1.56 -4.73 -15.09
N LEU A 296 1.15 -3.47 -15.07
CA LEU A 296 -0.09 -3.04 -14.40
C LEU A 296 -1.33 -3.67 -15.04
N LEU A 297 -1.44 -3.65 -16.37
CA LEU A 297 -2.56 -4.24 -17.10
C LEU A 297 -2.64 -5.75 -16.92
N LEU A 298 -1.49 -6.45 -16.90
CA LEU A 298 -1.44 -7.88 -16.61
C LEU A 298 -1.90 -8.17 -15.17
N ARG A 299 -1.51 -7.34 -14.20
CA ARG A 299 -1.98 -7.45 -12.82
C ARG A 299 -3.49 -7.20 -12.74
N LEU A 300 -3.99 -6.13 -13.35
CA LEU A 300 -5.44 -5.83 -13.38
C LEU A 300 -6.23 -6.96 -14.04
N GLY A 301 -5.78 -7.46 -15.19
CA GLY A 301 -6.37 -8.61 -15.86
C GLY A 301 -6.34 -9.89 -15.01
N ALA A 302 -5.28 -10.10 -14.23
CA ALA A 302 -5.20 -11.22 -13.29
C ALA A 302 -6.16 -11.09 -12.11
N VAL A 303 -6.33 -9.88 -11.54
CA VAL A 303 -7.37 -9.60 -10.51
C VAL A 303 -8.73 -9.98 -11.08
N HIS A 304 -9.14 -9.36 -12.18
CA HIS A 304 -10.46 -9.59 -12.76
C HIS A 304 -10.69 -11.05 -13.17
N ARG A 305 -9.65 -11.73 -13.68
CA ARG A 305 -9.73 -13.16 -14.01
C ARG A 305 -10.02 -14.01 -12.78
N ARG A 306 -9.38 -13.73 -11.64
CA ARG A 306 -9.64 -14.46 -10.39
C ARG A 306 -11.06 -14.20 -9.88
N MET A 307 -11.53 -12.96 -10.02
CA MET A 307 -12.86 -12.55 -9.56
C MET A 307 -13.99 -12.95 -10.53
N GLY A 308 -13.72 -13.70 -11.60
CA GLY A 308 -14.72 -14.10 -12.61
C GLY A 308 -15.21 -12.96 -13.52
N HIS A 309 -14.61 -11.78 -13.45
CA HIS A 309 -15.02 -10.56 -14.18
C HIS A 309 -14.28 -10.42 -15.53
N HIS A 310 -14.31 -11.45 -16.36
CA HIS A 310 -13.51 -11.51 -17.59
C HIS A 310 -13.90 -10.42 -18.62
N ALA A 311 -15.20 -10.15 -18.76
CA ALA A 311 -15.69 -9.18 -19.73
C ALA A 311 -15.30 -7.74 -19.32
N GLU A 312 -15.39 -7.41 -18.03
CA GLU A 312 -14.98 -6.11 -17.51
C GLU A 312 -13.46 -5.89 -17.62
N ALA A 313 -12.66 -6.94 -17.37
CA ALA A 313 -11.20 -6.87 -17.54
C ALA A 313 -10.83 -6.52 -18.98
N ALA A 314 -11.48 -7.17 -19.94
CA ALA A 314 -11.25 -6.98 -21.36
C ALA A 314 -11.55 -5.54 -21.75
N ARG A 315 -12.73 -5.03 -21.37
CA ARG A 315 -13.10 -3.63 -21.64
C ARG A 315 -12.13 -2.64 -21.01
N ALA A 316 -11.80 -2.79 -19.73
CA ALA A 316 -10.89 -1.88 -19.05
C ALA A 316 -9.47 -1.86 -19.66
N MET A 317 -8.95 -3.03 -20.07
CA MET A 317 -7.66 -3.10 -20.76
C MET A 317 -7.69 -2.41 -22.12
N VAL A 318 -8.80 -2.54 -22.84
CA VAL A 318 -9.00 -1.98 -24.18
C VAL A 318 -9.19 -0.47 -24.12
N GLU A 319 -10.08 0.03 -23.27
CA GLU A 319 -10.29 1.46 -23.05
C GLU A 319 -8.98 2.14 -22.66
N ARG A 320 -8.18 1.48 -21.82
CA ARG A 320 -6.88 2.03 -21.41
C ARG A 320 -5.84 1.97 -22.53
N ALA A 321 -5.83 0.92 -23.34
CA ALA A 321 -4.98 0.85 -24.52
C ALA A 321 -5.32 1.94 -25.54
N ALA A 322 -6.62 2.18 -25.77
CA ALA A 322 -7.12 3.24 -26.65
C ALA A 322 -6.77 4.65 -26.13
N ALA A 323 -6.98 4.89 -24.83
CA ALA A 323 -6.67 6.18 -24.19
C ALA A 323 -5.18 6.55 -24.20
N LEU A 324 -4.28 5.58 -24.44
CA LEU A 324 -2.84 5.85 -24.55
C LEU A 324 -2.44 6.39 -25.93
N GLY A 325 -3.37 6.55 -26.89
CA GLY A 325 -3.18 7.35 -28.10
C GLY A 325 -2.06 6.91 -29.05
N ARG A 326 -1.43 5.75 -28.82
CA ARG A 326 -0.30 5.22 -29.61
C ARG A 326 -0.64 3.91 -30.33
N TRP A 327 -1.90 3.73 -30.70
CA TRP A 327 -2.40 2.50 -31.32
C TRP A 327 -2.93 2.78 -32.73
N GLU A 328 -2.19 3.55 -33.54
CA GLU A 328 -2.35 3.49 -34.99
C GLU A 328 -1.93 2.08 -35.44
N GLY A 329 -2.89 1.30 -35.94
CA GLY A 329 -2.68 -0.07 -36.39
C GLY A 329 -2.94 -1.14 -35.33
N VAL A 330 -4.04 -1.03 -34.57
CA VAL A 330 -4.61 -2.19 -33.86
C VAL A 330 -4.82 -3.30 -34.89
N PRO A 331 -4.16 -4.46 -34.76
CA PRO A 331 -4.42 -5.58 -35.66
C PRO A 331 -5.93 -5.84 -35.70
N PRO A 332 -6.56 -6.03 -36.87
CA PRO A 332 -8.01 -6.22 -36.97
C PRO A 332 -8.53 -7.38 -36.11
N GLU A 333 -7.67 -8.35 -35.81
CA GLU A 333 -7.87 -9.42 -34.83
C GLU A 333 -8.20 -8.93 -33.42
N ILE A 334 -7.59 -7.83 -32.96
CA ILE A 334 -7.86 -7.24 -31.65
C ILE A 334 -9.14 -6.42 -31.68
N ASN A 335 -9.42 -5.70 -32.78
CA ASN A 335 -10.70 -5.00 -32.95
C ASN A 335 -11.90 -5.96 -32.93
N GLY A 336 -11.80 -7.10 -33.63
CA GLY A 336 -12.84 -8.14 -33.57
C GLY A 336 -12.99 -8.77 -32.17
N LEU A 337 -11.96 -8.73 -31.34
CA LEU A 337 -12.04 -9.15 -29.93
C LEU A 337 -12.72 -8.09 -29.04
N LEU A 338 -12.83 -6.82 -29.49
CA LEU A 338 -13.53 -5.75 -28.77
C LEU A 338 -15.05 -5.88 -28.92
N ASP A 339 -15.50 -6.34 -30.09
CA ASP A 339 -16.92 -6.48 -30.41
C ASP A 339 -17.58 -7.66 -29.69
N GLU A 340 -16.80 -8.65 -29.25
CA GLU A 340 -17.27 -9.77 -28.43
C GLU A 340 -16.42 -10.00 -27.16
N PRO A 341 -16.58 -9.16 -26.12
CA PRO A 341 -15.82 -9.27 -24.86
C PRO A 341 -15.94 -10.63 -24.17
N ARG A 342 -17.03 -11.38 -24.45
CA ARG A 342 -17.25 -12.75 -23.94
C ARG A 342 -16.24 -13.75 -24.50
N ARG A 343 -15.70 -13.54 -25.71
CA ARG A 343 -14.65 -14.39 -26.31
C ARG A 343 -13.26 -14.15 -25.72
N LEU A 344 -13.06 -13.06 -24.98
CA LEU A 344 -11.79 -12.72 -24.30
C LEU A 344 -11.64 -13.38 -22.92
N ALA A 345 -12.46 -14.37 -22.57
CA ALA A 345 -12.30 -15.11 -21.32
C ALA A 345 -10.99 -15.92 -21.27
N GLY A 346 -10.42 -16.04 -20.06
CA GLY A 346 -9.26 -16.91 -19.81
C GLY A 346 -7.96 -16.47 -20.46
N THR A 347 -7.48 -17.23 -21.46
CA THR A 347 -6.16 -17.08 -22.09
C THR A 347 -6.07 -15.88 -23.04
N GLY A 348 -7.20 -15.42 -23.59
CA GLY A 348 -7.29 -14.26 -24.49
C GLY A 348 -6.79 -12.95 -23.85
N LEU A 349 -7.23 -12.68 -22.62
CA LEU A 349 -6.78 -11.53 -21.81
C LEU A 349 -5.27 -11.53 -21.53
N VAL A 350 -4.72 -12.69 -21.18
CA VAL A 350 -3.27 -12.84 -20.92
C VAL A 350 -2.48 -12.62 -22.20
N ARG A 351 -2.96 -13.13 -23.34
CA ARG A 351 -2.35 -12.93 -24.65
C ARG A 351 -2.41 -11.47 -25.08
N LEU A 352 -3.53 -10.78 -24.84
CA LEU A 352 -3.68 -9.33 -25.06
C LEU A 352 -2.67 -8.55 -24.21
N GLY A 353 -2.62 -8.80 -22.89
CA GLY A 353 -1.68 -8.14 -21.98
C GLY A 353 -0.21 -8.38 -22.35
N ARG A 354 0.14 -9.60 -22.79
CA ARG A 354 1.48 -9.94 -23.30
C ARG A 354 1.81 -9.17 -24.59
N ARG A 355 0.88 -9.06 -25.54
CA ARG A 355 1.07 -8.30 -26.78
C ARG A 355 1.27 -6.80 -26.49
N VAL A 356 0.46 -6.23 -25.60
CA VAL A 356 0.61 -4.83 -25.15
C VAL A 356 1.99 -4.60 -24.52
N ALA A 357 2.42 -5.48 -23.62
CA ALA A 357 3.72 -5.39 -22.96
C ALA A 357 4.90 -5.56 -23.94
N LEU A 358 4.78 -6.45 -24.93
CA LEU A 358 5.80 -6.67 -25.95
C LEU A 358 5.96 -5.44 -26.85
N ARG A 359 4.85 -4.86 -27.33
CA ARG A 359 4.88 -3.65 -28.17
C ARG A 359 5.54 -2.47 -27.45
N GLN A 360 5.19 -2.23 -26.19
CA GLN A 360 5.83 -1.18 -25.38
C GLN A 360 7.35 -1.35 -25.25
N ARG A 361 7.85 -2.60 -25.15
CA ARG A 361 9.29 -2.87 -25.14
C ARG A 361 9.95 -2.59 -26.49
N LEU A 362 9.25 -2.82 -27.60
CA LEU A 362 9.75 -2.56 -28.95
C LEU A 362 9.78 -1.06 -29.26
N ASP A 363 8.75 -0.33 -28.89
CA ASP A 363 8.67 1.12 -29.13
C ASP A 363 9.71 1.87 -28.28
N GLY A 364 9.90 1.49 -27.01
CA GLY A 364 10.94 2.07 -26.15
C GLY A 364 12.38 1.76 -26.57
N ARG A 365 12.60 0.84 -27.52
CA ARG A 365 13.91 0.59 -28.15
C ARG A 365 14.15 1.42 -29.39
N LYS A 366 13.10 1.95 -30.05
CA LYS A 366 13.25 2.84 -31.23
C LYS A 366 13.52 4.28 -30.84
N GLU A 367 13.15 4.67 -29.61
CA GLU A 367 13.41 6.01 -29.04
C GLU A 367 14.81 6.13 -28.39
N ARG A 368 15.62 5.06 -28.38
CA ARG A 368 17.02 5.06 -27.93
C ARG A 368 17.93 4.74 -29.11
#